data_AF-A0A6B3BV51-F1
#
_entry.id   AF-A0A6B3BV51-F1
#
_cell.length_a   1.000
_cell.length_b   1.000
_cell.length_c   1.000
_cell.angle_alpha   90.00
_cell.angle_beta   90.00
_cell.angle_gamma   90.00
#
_symmetry.space_group_name_H-M   'P 1'
#
loop_
_entity.id
_entity.type
_entity.pdbx_description
1 polymer ?
#
loop_
_entity_poly.entity_id
_entity_poly.type
_entity_poly.pdbx_seq_one_letter_code
_entity_poly.pdbx_strand_id
1 'polypeptide(L)'
;MLTYPLSAASDDFFLMKSIAAGKVQIDGQQLTLYPSSATTTRKDPRYPGDDYTDRQEPLTPKRFTWAVADGVLTLTDADDLQFVFQRVES
;
A
#
# COMPACT_ATOMS: atom_id res chain seq x y z
N MET A 1 -12.46 2.69 17.91
CA MET A 1 -12.83 1.28 17.67
C MET A 1 -13.21 1.19 16.20
N LEU A 2 -12.39 0.56 15.34
CA LEU A 2 -12.77 0.30 13.96
C LEU A 2 -13.51 -1.03 13.91
N THR A 3 -14.74 -1.00 13.43
CA THR A 3 -15.61 -2.17 13.30
C THR A 3 -15.46 -2.71 11.88
N TYR A 4 -15.13 -3.98 11.73
CA TYR A 4 -15.16 -4.64 10.43
C TYR A 4 -16.63 -4.77 9.99
N PRO A 5 -16.97 -4.46 8.73
CA PRO A 5 -18.28 -4.85 8.21
C PRO A 5 -18.34 -6.38 8.18
N LEU A 6 -19.16 -6.94 9.06
CA LEU A 6 -19.54 -8.35 9.03
C LEU A 6 -20.43 -8.59 7.81
N SER A 7 -19.79 -8.79 6.65
CA SER A 7 -20.41 -9.48 5.52
C SER A 7 -20.63 -10.93 5.93
N ALA A 8 -21.85 -11.45 5.79
CA ALA A 8 -22.18 -12.86 6.08
C ALA A 8 -21.47 -13.86 5.14
N ALA A 9 -20.71 -13.37 4.16
CA ALA A 9 -19.87 -14.13 3.27
C ALA A 9 -18.48 -13.52 3.25
N SER A 10 -17.51 -14.04 4.04
CA SER A 10 -16.08 -14.07 3.72
C SER A 10 -15.18 -14.22 4.97
N ASP A 11 -14.74 -15.45 5.25
CA ASP A 11 -13.53 -15.68 6.06
C ASP A 11 -12.24 -15.50 5.22
N ASP A 12 -12.33 -15.09 3.95
CA ASP A 12 -11.19 -15.08 3.01
C ASP A 12 -10.44 -13.74 2.89
N PHE A 13 -10.97 -12.65 3.45
CA PHE A 13 -10.34 -11.34 3.34
C PHE A 13 -9.67 -10.93 4.66
N PHE A 14 -8.41 -10.47 4.57
CA PHE A 14 -7.71 -9.79 5.66
C PHE A 14 -7.42 -8.35 5.28
N LEU A 15 -7.39 -7.46 6.27
CA LEU A 15 -7.00 -6.08 6.06
C LEU A 15 -5.49 -5.97 6.14
N MET A 16 -4.90 -5.38 5.11
CA MET A 16 -3.53 -4.94 5.09
C MET A 16 -3.51 -3.46 4.74
N LYS A 17 -2.97 -2.63 5.64
CA LYS A 17 -2.77 -1.20 5.41
C LYS A 17 -1.30 -0.88 5.53
N SER A 18 -0.71 -0.40 4.44
CA SER A 18 0.67 0.08 4.42
C SER A 18 0.68 1.58 4.21
N ILE A 19 1.40 2.31 5.06
CA ILE A 19 1.60 3.75 4.96
C ILE A 19 3.09 3.99 4.82
N ALA A 20 3.49 4.74 3.81
CA ALA A 20 4.86 5.21 3.66
C ALA A 20 4.84 6.70 3.32
N ALA A 21 5.73 7.47 3.97
CA ALA A 21 5.95 8.86 3.67
C ALA A 21 7.44 9.08 3.43
N GLY A 22 7.78 9.96 2.48
CA GLY A 22 9.16 10.19 2.12
C GLY A 22 9.33 11.07 0.90
N LYS A 23 10.56 11.10 0.38
CA LYS A 23 10.89 11.82 -0.84
C LYS A 23 10.67 10.92 -2.04
N VAL A 24 10.23 11.51 -3.14
CA VAL A 24 10.09 10.81 -4.42
C VAL A 24 11.08 11.41 -5.41
N GLN A 25 11.77 10.55 -6.14
CA GLN A 25 12.57 10.91 -7.30
C GLN A 25 11.97 10.22 -8.53
N ILE A 26 11.85 10.97 -9.63
CA ILE A 26 11.37 10.46 -10.91
C ILE A 26 12.49 10.61 -11.94
N ASP A 27 12.78 9.54 -12.66
CA ASP A 27 13.70 9.49 -13.79
C ASP A 27 13.03 8.73 -14.94
N GLY A 28 12.54 9.48 -15.94
CA GLY A 28 11.72 8.92 -17.02
C GLY A 28 10.50 8.18 -16.46
N GLN A 29 10.39 6.89 -16.76
CA GLN A 29 9.30 6.01 -16.30
C GLN A 29 9.61 5.33 -14.96
N GLN A 30 10.74 5.63 -14.33
CA GLN A 30 11.12 5.07 -13.03
C GLN A 30 10.83 6.07 -11.91
N LEU A 31 10.11 5.61 -10.90
CA LEU A 31 9.81 6.32 -9.66
C LEU A 31 10.52 5.61 -8.52
N THR A 32 11.40 6.31 -7.81
CA THR A 32 12.01 5.81 -6.56
C THR A 32 11.45 6.58 -5.38
N LEU A 33 10.75 5.88 -4.48
CA LEU A 33 10.36 6.36 -3.17
C LEU A 33 11.49 6.09 -2.17
N TYR A 34 11.93 7.13 -1.47
CA TYR A 34 12.86 7.06 -0.35
C TYR A 34 12.09 7.33 0.95
N PRO A 35 11.62 6.27 1.65
CA PRO A 35 10.79 6.44 2.83
C PRO A 35 11.59 7.11 3.96
N SER A 36 11.01 8.14 4.58
CA SER A 36 11.44 8.66 5.88
C SER A 36 10.67 8.01 7.03
N SER A 37 9.49 7.45 6.74
CA SER A 37 8.71 6.60 7.64
C SER A 37 7.93 5.56 6.86
N ALA A 38 7.75 4.38 7.43
CA ALA A 38 6.93 3.32 6.86
C ALA A 38 6.32 2.47 7.97
N THR A 39 5.02 2.25 7.92
CA THR A 39 4.31 1.36 8.83
C THR A 39 3.34 0.45 8.10
N THR A 40 3.11 -0.72 8.70
CA THR A 40 2.10 -1.65 8.24
C THR A 40 1.19 -2.06 9.39
N THR A 41 -0.11 -2.13 9.11
CA THR A 41 -1.13 -2.70 9.96
C THR A 41 -1.71 -3.91 9.25
N ARG A 42 -1.73 -5.05 9.93
CA ARG A 42 -2.38 -6.28 9.46
C ARG A 42 -3.46 -6.70 10.44
N LYS A 43 -4.62 -7.06 9.89
CA LYS A 43 -5.76 -7.61 10.62
C LYS A 43 -6.37 -8.77 9.87
N ASP A 44 -6.20 -9.98 10.39
CA ASP A 44 -6.68 -11.23 9.78
C ASP A 44 -7.59 -11.98 10.75
N PRO A 45 -8.92 -12.02 10.50
CA PRO A 45 -9.86 -12.72 11.36
C PRO A 45 -9.53 -14.21 11.57
N ARG A 46 -8.83 -14.85 10.62
CA ARG A 46 -8.44 -16.26 10.71
C ARG A 46 -7.23 -16.49 11.61
N TYR A 47 -6.36 -15.48 11.73
CA TYR A 47 -5.10 -15.56 12.48
C TYR A 47 -4.89 -14.30 13.34
N PRO A 48 -5.80 -14.00 14.28
CA PRO A 48 -5.77 -12.75 15.03
C PRO A 48 -4.54 -12.63 15.95
N GLY A 49 -3.88 -13.75 16.29
CA GLY A 49 -2.63 -13.76 17.06
C GLY A 49 -1.45 -13.11 16.33
N ASP A 50 -1.52 -13.04 15.00
CA ASP A 50 -0.49 -12.43 14.16
C ASP A 50 -0.85 -10.99 13.73
N ASP A 51 -1.93 -10.44 14.29
CA ASP A 51 -2.34 -9.06 14.04
C ASP A 51 -1.34 -8.07 14.62
N TYR A 52 -1.16 -6.95 13.94
CA TYR A 52 -0.36 -5.84 14.44
C TYR A 52 -0.85 -4.52 13.88
N THR A 53 -0.59 -3.45 14.63
CA THR A 53 -0.90 -2.08 14.25
C THR A 53 0.38 -1.29 14.17
N ASP A 54 0.53 -0.52 13.09
CA ASP A 54 1.64 0.40 12.84
C ASP A 54 3.03 -0.18 13.11
N ARG A 55 3.23 -1.46 12.76
CA ARG A 55 4.55 -2.10 12.82
C ARG A 55 5.48 -1.35 11.88
N GLN A 56 6.65 -0.98 12.39
CA GLN A 56 7.67 -0.29 11.59
C GLN A 56 8.17 -1.21 10.49
N GLU A 57 8.22 -0.68 9.28
CA GLU A 57 8.76 -1.36 8.11
C GLU A 57 10.16 -0.85 7.78
N PRO A 58 10.99 -1.63 7.08
CA PRO A 58 12.28 -1.16 6.57
C PRO A 58 12.14 0.09 5.70
N LEU A 59 13.00 1.08 5.92
CA LEU A 59 13.06 2.32 5.13
C LEU A 59 13.87 2.16 3.84
N THR A 60 13.91 0.96 3.29
CA THR A 60 14.61 0.67 2.04
C THR A 60 13.93 1.39 0.88
N PRO A 61 14.69 1.99 -0.05
CA PRO A 61 14.12 2.63 -1.23
C PRO A 61 13.24 1.65 -2.02
N LYS A 62 12.06 2.12 -2.42
CA LYS A 62 11.11 1.34 -3.24
C LYS A 62 11.10 1.89 -4.65
N ARG A 63 11.22 1.01 -5.64
CA ARG A 63 11.25 1.37 -7.06
C ARG A 63 9.98 0.90 -7.73
N PHE A 64 9.44 1.76 -8.59
CA PHE A 64 8.24 1.50 -9.36
C PHE A 64 8.44 1.99 -10.78
N THR A 65 7.95 1.22 -11.74
CA THR A 65 7.60 1.77 -13.05
C THR A 65 6.28 2.52 -12.89
N TRP A 66 6.17 3.73 -13.44
CA TRP A 66 4.94 4.52 -13.34
C TRP A 66 4.36 4.85 -14.72
N ALA A 67 3.04 4.90 -14.78
CA ALA A 67 2.30 5.35 -15.96
C ALA A 67 1.05 6.13 -15.52
N VAL A 68 0.67 7.11 -16.32
CA VAL A 68 -0.62 7.81 -16.18
C VAL A 68 -1.39 7.63 -17.48
N ALA A 69 -2.58 7.05 -17.39
CA ALA A 69 -3.51 6.89 -18.52
C ALA A 69 -4.92 7.23 -18.03
N ASP A 70 -5.68 7.99 -18.82
CA ASP A 70 -7.08 8.36 -18.52
C ASP A 70 -7.30 8.93 -17.10
N GLY A 71 -6.32 9.69 -16.58
CA GLY A 71 -6.39 10.28 -15.22
C GLY A 71 -6.10 9.30 -14.08
N VAL A 72 -5.66 8.08 -14.39
CA VAL A 72 -5.31 7.02 -13.44
C VAL A 72 -3.80 6.88 -13.38
N LEU A 73 -3.22 7.02 -12.18
CA LEU A 73 -1.82 6.71 -11.92
C LEU A 73 -1.69 5.23 -11.59
N THR A 74 -0.83 4.52 -12.31
CA THR A 74 -0.45 3.14 -12.01
C THR A 74 1.03 3.11 -11.63
N LEU A 75 1.33 2.49 -10.48
CA LEU A 75 2.69 2.15 -10.07
C LEU A 75 2.83 0.63 -10.11
N THR A 76 3.89 0.13 -10.73
CA THR A 76 4.19 -1.31 -10.81
C THR A 76 5.55 -1.55 -10.17
N ASP A 77 5.61 -2.40 -9.15
CA ASP A 77 6.88 -2.77 -8.52
C ASP A 77 7.61 -3.88 -9.29
N ALA A 78 8.72 -4.37 -8.73
CA ALA A 78 9.55 -5.39 -9.36
C ALA A 78 8.91 -6.79 -9.39
N ASP A 79 7.87 -7.03 -8.58
CA ASP A 79 7.13 -8.28 -8.49
C ASP A 79 5.83 -8.23 -9.32
N ASP A 80 5.73 -7.26 -10.25
CA ASP A 80 4.56 -6.95 -11.06
C ASP A 80 3.29 -6.58 -10.26
N LEU A 81 3.42 -6.24 -8.97
CA LEU A 81 2.30 -5.77 -8.17
C LEU A 81 1.93 -4.35 -8.60
N GLN A 82 0.64 -4.15 -8.89
CA GLN A 82 0.12 -2.88 -9.36
C GLN A 82 -0.64 -2.12 -8.28
N PHE A 83 -0.27 -0.86 -8.08
CA PHE A 83 -1.00 0.11 -7.27
C PHE A 83 -1.66 1.12 -8.19
N VAL A 84 -3.00 1.15 -8.18
CA VAL A 84 -3.81 1.97 -9.08
C VAL A 84 -4.48 3.09 -8.27
N PHE A 85 -4.21 4.34 -8.64
CA PHE A 85 -4.72 5.52 -7.95
C PHE A 85 -5.56 6.36 -8.92
N GLN A 86 -6.81 6.61 -8.54
CA GLN A 86 -7.66 7.58 -9.21
C GLN A 86 -7.49 8.94 -8.53
N ARG A 87 -7.37 10.00 -9.34
CA ARG A 87 -7.38 11.36 -8.81
C ARG A 87 -8.77 11.66 -8.25
N VAL A 88 -8.82 12.00 -6.97
CA VAL A 88 -10.02 12.57 -6.35
C VAL A 88 -9.84 14.08 -6.33
N GLU A 89 -10.71 14.81 -7.03
CA GLU A 89 -10.71 16.27 -6.94
C GLU A 89 -11.24 16.68 -5.56
N SER A 90 -10.51 17.59 -4.91
CA SER A 90 -10.79 18.12 -3.57
C SER A 90 -11.53 19.45 -3.64
#